data_AF-A0A919I9F8-F1
#
_entry.id   AF-A0A919I9F8-F1
#
_cell.length_a   1.000
_cell.length_b   1.000
_cell.length_c   1.000
_cell.angle_alpha   90.00
_cell.angle_beta   90.00
_cell.angle_gamma   90.00
#
_symmetry.space_group_name_H-M   'P 1'
#
loop_
_entity.id
_entity.type
_entity.pdbx_description
1 polymer ?
#
loop_
_entity_poly.entity_id
_entity_poly.type
_entity_poly.pdbx_seq_one_letter_code
_entity_poly.pdbx_strand_id
1 'polypeptide(L)'
;MHYYTIEMTSFEIKKLEIALMNFTNQNFVRPADCKDLDQIRFFVRKLCLKIEEYEQRFNYVPNWAYSLLAQYNSAHNSLVGLQFTKSYAQ
;
A
#
# COMPACT_ATOMS: atom_id res chain seq x y z
N MET A 1 -10.46 28.47 -27.25
CA MET A 1 -9.82 27.17 -26.97
C MET A 1 -10.68 26.44 -25.95
N HIS A 2 -11.44 25.43 -26.37
CA HIS A 2 -12.14 24.55 -25.43
C HIS A 2 -11.12 23.52 -24.93
N TYR A 3 -10.68 23.67 -23.69
CA TYR A 3 -9.96 22.60 -22.99
C TYR A 3 -10.98 21.52 -22.67
N TYR A 4 -10.96 20.41 -23.40
CA TYR A 4 -11.63 19.19 -22.97
C TYR A 4 -10.80 18.61 -21.83
N THR A 5 -11.26 18.79 -20.60
CA THR A 5 -10.77 18.02 -19.46
C THR A 5 -11.18 16.57 -19.71
N ILE A 6 -10.22 15.67 -19.96
CA ILE A 6 -10.49 14.24 -20.04
C ILE A 6 -10.72 13.77 -18.60
N GLU A 7 -11.98 13.76 -18.16
CA GLU A 7 -12.34 13.16 -16.88
C GLU A 7 -12.35 11.65 -17.01
N MET A 8 -11.66 10.95 -16.10
CA MET A 8 -11.73 9.49 -16.05
C MET A 8 -13.16 9.05 -15.74
N THR A 9 -13.69 8.15 -16.57
CA THR A 9 -15.00 7.57 -16.32
C THR A 9 -14.97 6.68 -15.08
N SER A 10 -16.13 6.48 -14.44
CA SER A 10 -16.25 5.55 -13.31
C SER A 10 -15.80 4.13 -13.65
N PHE A 11 -15.93 3.72 -14.92
CA PHE A 11 -15.45 2.42 -15.40
C PHE A 11 -13.92 2.35 -15.42
N GLU A 12 -13.24 3.39 -15.91
CA GLU A 12 -11.77 3.49 -15.91
C GLU A 12 -11.22 3.48 -14.48
N ILE A 13 -11.83 4.26 -13.58
CA ILE A 13 -11.50 4.26 -12.13
C ILE A 13 -11.60 2.84 -11.56
N LYS A 14 -12.72 2.16 -11.81
CA LYS A 14 -12.95 0.81 -11.29
C LYS A 14 -11.96 -0.21 -11.84
N LYS A 15 -11.55 -0.06 -13.11
CA LYS A 15 -10.54 -0.90 -13.73
C LYS A 15 -9.17 -0.71 -13.05
N LEU A 16 -8.79 0.53 -12.74
CA LEU A 16 -7.57 0.83 -11.99
C LEU A 16 -7.61 0.26 -10.57
N GLU A 17 -8.73 0.38 -9.87
CA GLU A 17 -8.91 -0.20 -8.54
C GLU A 17 -8.74 -1.72 -8.54
N ILE A 18 -9.38 -2.42 -9.48
CA ILE A 18 -9.26 -3.87 -9.62
C ILE A 18 -7.81 -4.25 -9.95
N ALA A 19 -7.15 -3.50 -10.84
CA ALA A 19 -5.76 -3.77 -11.19
C ALA A 19 -4.82 -3.63 -9.99
N LEU A 20 -4.98 -2.58 -9.17
CA LEU A 20 -4.18 -2.39 -7.97
C LEU A 20 -4.48 -3.47 -6.93
N MET A 21 -5.75 -3.84 -6.75
CA MET A 21 -6.18 -4.92 -5.85
C MET A 21 -5.57 -6.27 -6.25
N ASN A 22 -5.57 -6.59 -7.55
CA ASN A 22 -4.94 -7.80 -8.06
C ASN A 22 -3.43 -7.79 -7.84
N PHE A 23 -2.78 -6.66 -8.08
CA PHE A 23 -1.36 -6.50 -7.79
C PHE A 23 -1.07 -6.76 -6.31
N THR A 24 -1.84 -6.18 -5.39
CA THR A 24 -1.65 -6.39 -3.95
C THR A 24 -1.90 -7.84 -3.56
N ASN A 25 -2.97 -8.47 -4.04
CA ASN A 25 -3.30 -9.86 -3.71
C ASN A 25 -2.24 -10.87 -4.19
N GLN A 26 -1.56 -10.59 -5.31
CA GLN A 26 -0.54 -11.48 -5.86
C GLN A 26 0.84 -11.29 -5.23
N ASN A 27 1.14 -10.09 -4.73
CA ASN A 27 2.52 -9.72 -4.38
C ASN A 27 2.74 -9.52 -2.88
N PHE A 28 1.67 -9.53 -2.08
CA PHE A 28 1.72 -9.12 -0.69
C PHE A 28 1.07 -10.17 0.20
N VAL A 29 1.65 -10.35 1.39
CA VAL A 29 1.04 -11.07 2.50
C VAL A 29 0.27 -10.05 3.34
N ARG A 30 -0.83 -10.44 3.98
CA ARG A 30 -1.61 -9.50 4.80
C ARG A 30 -0.72 -8.91 5.91
N PRO A 31 -0.93 -7.64 6.32
CA PRO A 31 -0.14 -7.01 7.37
C PRO A 31 -0.09 -7.84 8.67
N ALA A 32 -1.19 -8.49 9.05
CA ALA A 32 -1.28 -9.34 10.23
C ALA A 32 -0.49 -10.67 10.11
N ASP A 33 -0.19 -11.12 8.89
CA ASP A 33 0.51 -12.37 8.62
C ASP A 33 2.01 -12.16 8.35
N CYS A 34 2.51 -10.92 8.48
CA CYS A 34 3.92 -10.59 8.31
C CYS A 34 4.76 -11.14 9.48
N LYS A 35 5.90 -11.75 9.16
CA LYS A 35 6.72 -12.49 10.14
C LYS A 35 7.83 -11.68 10.78
N ASP A 36 8.32 -10.66 10.08
CA ASP A 36 9.46 -9.86 10.50
C ASP A 36 9.41 -8.44 9.92
N LEU A 37 10.28 -7.57 10.44
CA LEU A 37 10.34 -6.16 10.05
C LEU A 37 10.82 -5.96 8.62
N ASP A 38 11.69 -6.84 8.11
CA ASP A 38 12.26 -6.68 6.77
C ASP A 38 11.22 -7.01 5.69
N GLN A 39 10.38 -8.01 5.93
CA GLN A 39 9.21 -8.32 5.11
C GLN A 39 8.25 -7.12 5.06
N ILE A 40 7.94 -6.50 6.21
CA ILE A 40 7.06 -5.33 6.24
C ILE A 40 7.68 -4.15 5.49
N ARG A 41 8.98 -3.86 5.72
CA ARG A 41 9.69 -2.76 5.02
C ARG A 41 9.71 -2.99 3.51
N PHE A 42 9.93 -4.23 3.07
CA PHE A 42 9.86 -4.59 1.66
C PHE A 42 8.48 -4.30 1.06
N PHE A 43 7.41 -4.72 1.74
CA PHE A 43 6.05 -4.47 1.28
C PHE A 43 5.69 -2.98 1.30
N VAL A 44 6.01 -2.25 2.36
CA VAL A 44 5.82 -0.79 2.43
C VAL A 44 6.49 -0.10 1.25
N ARG A 45 7.78 -0.39 1.00
CA ARG A 45 8.51 0.19 -0.14
C ARG A 45 7.85 -0.14 -1.48
N LYS A 46 7.49 -1.41 -1.69
CA LYS A 46 6.87 -1.86 -2.93
C LYS A 46 5.49 -1.22 -3.15
N LEU A 47 4.71 -1.04 -2.08
CA LEU A 47 3.40 -0.37 -2.14
C LEU A 47 3.55 1.11 -2.44
N CYS A 48 4.48 1.83 -1.78
CA CYS A 48 4.76 3.23 -2.07
C CYS A 48 5.14 3.46 -3.54
N LEU A 49 6.06 2.65 -4.07
CA LEU A 49 6.44 2.73 -5.48
C LEU A 49 5.25 2.54 -6.43
N LYS A 50 4.31 1.65 -6.07
CA LYS A 50 3.12 1.43 -6.89
C LYS A 50 2.10 2.56 -6.77
N ILE A 51 1.97 3.15 -5.58
CA ILE A 51 1.15 4.35 -5.35
C ILE A 51 1.69 5.52 -6.17
N GLU A 52 3.00 5.77 -6.10
CA GLU A 52 3.67 6.82 -6.89
C GLU A 52 3.49 6.60 -8.40
N GLU A 53 3.59 5.36 -8.88
CA GLU A 53 3.30 5.01 -10.28
C GLU A 53 1.85 5.38 -10.67
N TYR A 54 0.88 5.10 -9.80
CA TYR A 54 -0.53 5.40 -10.04
C TYR A 54 -0.80 6.90 -10.07
N GLU A 55 -0.23 7.64 -9.11
CA GLU A 55 -0.32 9.09 -9.03
C GLU A 55 0.26 9.75 -10.29
N GLN A 56 1.45 9.33 -10.72
CA GLN A 56 2.12 9.91 -11.89
C GLN A 56 1.41 9.56 -13.21
N ARG A 57 0.86 8.34 -13.35
CA ARG A 57 0.29 7.87 -14.62
C ARG A 57 -1.18 8.22 -14.79
N PHE A 58 -1.95 8.20 -13.71
CA PHE A 58 -3.41 8.32 -13.76
C PHE A 58 -3.93 9.53 -12.98
N ASN A 59 -3.05 10.25 -12.26
CA ASN A 59 -3.46 11.30 -11.31
C ASN A 59 -4.55 10.79 -10.34
N TYR A 60 -4.47 9.51 -9.99
CA TYR A 60 -5.47 8.81 -9.19
C TYR A 60 -4.84 7.66 -8.43
N VAL A 61 -5.12 7.61 -7.11
CA VAL A 61 -4.77 6.50 -6.24
C VAL A 61 -6.01 6.11 -5.44
N PRO A 62 -6.42 4.84 -5.42
CA PRO A 62 -7.53 4.40 -4.58
C PRO A 62 -7.26 4.63 -3.09
N ASN A 63 -8.22 5.20 -2.37
CA ASN A 63 -8.09 5.51 -0.93
C ASN A 63 -7.66 4.28 -0.09
N TRP A 64 -8.13 3.09 -0.46
CA TRP A 64 -7.80 1.86 0.25
C TRP A 64 -6.31 1.52 0.19
N ALA A 65 -5.55 2.00 -0.81
CA ALA A 65 -4.11 1.79 -0.91
C ALA A 65 -3.36 2.50 0.23
N TYR A 66 -3.77 3.73 0.57
CA TYR A 66 -3.27 4.46 1.72
C TYR A 66 -3.69 3.80 3.04
N SER A 67 -4.91 3.29 3.12
CA SER A 67 -5.36 2.49 4.28
C SER A 67 -4.54 1.21 4.46
N LEU A 68 -4.16 0.55 3.36
CA LEU A 68 -3.30 -0.63 3.39
C LEU A 68 -1.88 -0.28 3.86
N LEU A 69 -1.33 0.84 3.38
CA LEU A 69 -0.03 1.35 3.84
C LEU A 69 -0.03 1.63 5.35
N ALA A 70 -1.09 2.26 5.86
CA ALA A 70 -1.26 2.51 7.29
C ALA A 70 -1.31 1.21 8.11
N GLN A 71 -1.95 0.15 7.59
CA GLN A 71 -1.99 -1.16 8.24
C GLN A 71 -0.60 -1.80 8.33
N TYR A 72 0.22 -1.71 7.28
CA TYR A 72 1.61 -2.18 7.34
C TYR A 72 2.43 -1.41 8.38
N ASN A 73 2.27 -0.08 8.46
CA ASN A 73 2.96 0.73 9.45
C ASN A 73 2.55 0.34 10.88
N SER A 74 1.26 0.05 11.11
CA SER A 74 0.77 -0.45 12.41
C SER A 74 1.38 -1.81 12.77
N ALA A 75 1.47 -2.73 11.80
CA ALA A 75 2.12 -4.04 11.99
C ALA A 75 3.62 -3.88 12.29
N HIS A 76 4.33 -2.98 11.60
CA HIS A 76 5.73 -2.66 11.87
C HIS A 76 5.93 -2.18 13.31
N ASN A 77 5.12 -1.22 13.75
CA ASN A 77 5.22 -0.67 15.10
C ASN A 77 4.97 -1.73 16.18
N SER A 78 4.01 -2.64 15.96
CA SER A 78 3.75 -3.77 16.85
C SER A 78 4.97 -4.69 16.98
N LEU A 79 5.61 -5.06 15.87
CA LEU A 79 6.81 -5.90 15.89
C LEU A 79 8.02 -5.22 16.54
N VAL A 80 8.23 -3.93 16.28
CA VAL A 80 9.27 -3.14 16.94
C VAL A 80 9.06 -3.13 18.45
N GLY A 81 7.83 -2.89 18.90
CA GLY A 81 7.49 -2.92 20.33
C GLY A 81 7.77 -4.28 20.98
N LEU A 82 7.44 -5.37 20.29
CA LEU A 82 7.73 -6.74 20.77
C LEU A 82 9.23 -7.05 20.81
N GLN A 83 10.02 -6.58 19.84
CA GLN A 83 11.47 -6.75 19.87
C GLN A 83 12.09 -5.97 21.02
N PHE A 84 11.64 -4.72 21.22
CA PHE A 84 12.11 -3.89 22.31
C PHE A 84 11.85 -4.55 23.68
N THR A 85 10.61 -4.98 23.95
CA THR A 85 10.31 -5.63 25.23
C THR A 85 11.12 -6.91 25.46
N LYS A 86 11.35 -7.71 24.43
CA LYS A 86 12.22 -8.90 24.53
C LYS A 86 13.68 -8.56 24.84
N SER A 87 14.22 -7.51 24.21
CA SER A 87 15.62 -7.12 24.39
C SER A 87 15.93 -6.47 25.74
N TYR A 88 14.94 -5.84 26.38
CA TYR A 88 15.12 -5.09 27.62
C TYR A 88 14.43 -5.70 28.86
N ALA A 89 13.75 -6.84 28.71
CA ALA A 89 13.17 -7.61 29.82
C ALA A 89 14.07 -8.76 30.32
N GLN A 90 15.32 -8.85 29.82
CA GLN A 90 16.40 -9.66 30.40
C GLN A 90 17.25 -8.80 31.33
#